data_AF-A0A920GDV3-F1
#
_entry.id   AF-A0A920GDV3-F1
#
_cell.length_a   1.000
_cell.length_b   1.000
_cell.length_c   1.000
_cell.angle_alpha   90.00
_cell.angle_beta   90.00
_cell.angle_gamma   90.00
#
_symmetry.space_group_name_H-M   'P 1'
#
loop_
_entity.id
_entity.type
_entity.pdbx_description
1 polymer ?
#
loop_
_entity_poly.entity_id
_entity_poly.type
_entity_poly.pdbx_seq_one_letter_code
_entity_poly.pdbx_strand_id
1 'polypeptide(L)' 'MSRIDETRPFIAVRIAVLTVSDTRSLAEDKSGDLLASRLIEAGTHLPLVKFAQTMLTQLPQR' A
#
# COMPACT_ATOMS: atom_id res chain seq x y z
N MET A 1 6.40 -26.35 11.44
CA MET A 1 5.77 -25.03 11.23
C MET A 1 5.05 -24.63 12.51
N SER A 2 5.25 -23.40 12.96
CA SER A 2 4.64 -22.87 14.19
C SER A 2 3.15 -22.61 13.96
N ARG A 3 2.28 -23.15 14.83
CA ARG A 3 0.82 -22.92 14.76
C ARG A 3 0.51 -21.50 15.21
N ILE A 4 -0.40 -20.81 14.53
CA ILE A 4 -0.89 -19.49 14.93
C ILE A 4 -1.80 -19.68 16.15
N ASP A 5 -1.59 -18.85 17.18
CA ASP A 5 -2.46 -18.76 18.34
C ASP A 5 -3.55 -17.71 18.08
N GLU A 6 -4.78 -18.20 17.92
CA GLU A 6 -6.00 -17.42 17.60
C GLU A 6 -6.61 -16.75 18.84
N THR A 7 -6.14 -17.05 20.05
CA THR A 7 -6.67 -16.45 21.29
C THR A 7 -6.12 -15.05 21.57
N ARG A 8 -5.04 -14.68 20.88
CA ARG A 8 -4.39 -13.38 21.07
C ARG A 8 -5.25 -12.27 20.48
N PRO A 9 -5.40 -11.13 21.19
CA PRO A 9 -6.16 -10.01 20.67
C PRO A 9 -5.54 -9.46 19.38
N PHE A 10 -6.39 -9.12 18.42
CA PHE A 10 -5.96 -8.48 17.19
C PHE A 10 -5.48 -7.05 17.49
N ILE A 11 -4.26 -6.72 17.05
CA ILE A 11 -3.69 -5.38 17.18
C ILE A 11 -3.61 -4.78 15.78
N ALA A 12 -4.46 -3.79 15.51
CA ALA A 12 -4.44 -3.07 14.24
C ALA A 12 -3.14 -2.28 14.08
N VAL A 13 -2.37 -2.58 13.04
CA VAL A 13 -1.13 -1.86 12.70
C VAL A 13 -1.41 -0.81 11.64
N ARG A 14 -0.77 0.36 11.73
CA ARG A 14 -0.97 1.42 10.73
C ARG A 14 -0.13 1.10 9.49
N ILE A 15 -0.80 0.82 8.37
CA ILE A 15 -0.17 0.46 7.10
C ILE A 15 -0.34 1.61 6.12
N ALA A 16 0.75 2.05 5.50
CA ALA A 16 0.73 2.99 4.38
C ALA A 16 0.99 2.23 3.08
N VAL A 17 0.22 2.55 2.04
CA VAL A 17 0.37 1.98 0.69
C VAL A 17 1.02 3.04 -0.19
N LEU A 18 2.21 2.73 -0.70
CA LEU A 18 2.93 3.57 -1.66
C LEU A 18 2.93 2.88 -3.02
N THR A 19 2.23 3.46 -3.99
CA THR A 19 2.32 2.99 -5.38
C THR A 19 3.39 3.78 -6.12
N VAL A 20 4.29 3.04 -6.76
CA VAL A 20 5.36 3.56 -7.61
C VAL A 20 5.09 3.12 -9.04
N SER A 21 4.94 4.08 -9.96
CA SER A 21 4.74 3.81 -11.38
C SER A 21 5.40 4.88 -12.24
N ASP A 22 5.99 4.45 -13.35
CA ASP A 22 6.63 5.34 -14.32
C ASP A 22 5.64 5.91 -15.35
N THR A 23 4.53 5.22 -15.58
CA THR A 23 3.59 5.55 -16.68
C THR A 23 2.14 5.70 -16.25
N ARG A 24 1.76 5.25 -15.05
CA ARG A 24 0.38 5.35 -14.58
C ARG A 24 0.17 6.62 -13.78
N SER A 25 -1.05 7.15 -13.90
CA SER A 25 -1.56 8.21 -13.05
C SER A 25 -2.32 7.64 -11.84
N LEU A 26 -2.60 8.50 -10.85
CA LEU A 26 -3.38 8.14 -9.66
C LEU A 26 -4.74 7.49 -10.01
N ALA A 27 -5.39 7.97 -11.09
CA ALA A 27 -6.70 7.48 -11.52
C ALA A 27 -6.67 6.07 -12.13
N GLU A 28 -5.49 5.57 -12.49
CA GLU A 28 -5.29 4.26 -13.11
C GLU A 28 -4.68 3.25 -12.13
N ASP A 29 -4.45 3.66 -10.87
CA ASP A 29 -3.85 2.84 -9.84
C ASP A 29 -4.84 1.86 -9.18
N LYS A 30 -5.27 0.88 -9.97
CA LYS A 30 -6.13 -0.22 -9.48
C LYS A 30 -5.47 -1.04 -8.39
N SER A 31 -4.13 -1.12 -8.38
CA SER A 31 -3.36 -1.86 -7.39
C SER A 31 -3.43 -1.20 -6.02
N GLY A 32 -3.20 0.11 -5.95
CA GLY A 32 -3.29 0.90 -4.73
C GLY A 32 -4.70 0.86 -4.14
N ASP A 33 -5.71 1.02 -4.98
CA ASP A 33 -7.12 0.95 -4.57
C ASP A 33 -7.49 -0.42 -3.98
N LEU A 34 -7.11 -1.51 -4.66
CA LEU A 34 -7.38 -2.86 -4.18
C LEU A 34 -6.69 -3.17 -2.84
N LEU A 35 -5.43 -2.76 -2.70
CA LEU A 35 -4.66 -2.93 -1.47
C LEU A 35 -5.28 -2.13 -0.32
N ALA A 36 -5.70 -0.89 -0.57
CA ALA A 36 -6.37 -0.06 0.42
C ALA A 36 -7.69 -0.69 0.89
N SER A 37 -8.54 -1.17 -0.04
CA SER A 37 -9.80 -1.83 0.30
C SER A 37 -9.59 -3.04 1.20
N ARG A 38 -8.62 -3.90 0.87
CA ARG A 38 -8.31 -5.08 1.69
C ARG A 38 -7.79 -4.74 3.08
N LEU A 39 -7.02 -3.66 3.21
CA LEU A 39 -6.55 -3.20 4.51
C LEU A 39 -7.70 -2.68 5.39
N ILE A 40 -8.66 -1.98 4.79
CA ILE A 40 -9.88 -1.54 5.49
C ILE A 40 -10.70 -2.76 5.93
N GLU A 41 -10.93 -3.72 5.04
CA GLU A 41 -11.67 -4.97 5.32
C GLU A 41 -11.00 -5.80 6.43
N ALA A 42 -9.67 -5.78 6.51
CA ALA A 42 -8.90 -6.46 7.55
C ALA A 42 -8.95 -5.76 8.93
N GLY A 43 -9.70 -4.66 9.07
CA GLY A 43 -9.85 -3.94 10.34
C GLY A 43 -8.77 -2.89 10.61
N THR A 44 -8.03 -2.49 9.58
CA THR A 44 -7.04 -1.41 9.71
C THR A 44 -7.74 -0.05 9.68
N HIS A 45 -7.55 0.78 10.70
CA HIS A 45 -8.37 1.98 10.89
C HIS A 45 -8.21 3.05 9.79
N LEU A 46 -7.04 3.19 9.17
CA LEU A 46 -6.76 4.24 8.18
C LEU A 46 -5.55 3.84 7.31
N PRO A 47 -5.72 3.18 6.15
CA PRO A 47 -4.63 3.05 5.20
C PRO A 47 -4.36 4.41 4.55
N LEU A 48 -3.16 4.94 4.75
CA LEU A 48 -2.70 6.11 4.00
C LEU A 48 -2.24 5.61 2.62
N VAL A 49 -3.01 5.90 1.57
CA VAL A 49 -2.57 5.67 0.19
C VAL A 49 -1.86 6.94 -0.28
N LYS A 50 -0.58 6.82 -0.63
CA LYS A 50 0.18 7.91 -1.26
C LYS A 50 0.75 7.40 -2.57
N PHE A 51 0.56 8.19 -3.62
CA PHE A 51 1.13 7.88 -4.92
C PHE A 51 2.43 8.65 -5.08
N ALA A 52 3.50 7.94 -5.43
CA ALA A 52 4.75 8.55 -5.84
C ALA A 52 4.96 8.23 -7.33
N GLN A 53 4.86 9.25 -8.17
CA GLN A 53 5.37 9.15 -9.54
C GLN A 53 6.89 9.03 -9.44
N THR A 54 7.47 7.95 -9.96
CA THR A 54 8.94 7.89 -10.06
C THR A 54 9.38 8.97 -11.04
N MET A 55 10.03 10.04 -10.55
CA MET A 55 10.79 10.96 -11.40
C MET A 55 12.12 10.30 -11.82
N LEU A 56 12.12 9.05 -12.28
CA LEU A 56 13.35 8.37 -12.70
C LEU A 56 13.89 8.92 -14.04
N THR A 57 13.11 9.75 -14.75
CA THR A 57 13.50 10.42 -16.00
C THR A 57 14.19 11.78 -15.81
N GLN A 58 14.38 12.27 -14.58
CA GLN A 58 15.12 13.53 -14.33
C GLN A 58 16.56 13.33 -13.86
N LEU A 59 17.05 12.09 -13.72
CA LEU A 59 18.48 11.87 -13.48
C LEU A 59 19.23 12.07 -14.81
N PRO A 60 20.19 13.03 -14.88
CA PRO A 60 21.00 13.21 -16.07
C PRO A 60 21.75 11.91 -16.34
N GLN A 61 21.42 11.26 -17.46
CA GLN A 61 22.18 10.14 -17.98
C GLN A 61 23.55 10.71 -18.37
N ARG A 62 24.57 10.51 -17.51
CA ARG A 62 25.96 10.77 -17.89
C ARG A 62 26.45 9.70 -18.86
#